data_AF-A0A442S924-F1
#
_entry.id   AF-A0A442S924-F1
#
_cell.length_a   1.000
_cell.length_b   1.000
_cell.length_c   1.000
_cell.angle_alpha   90.00
_cell.angle_beta   90.00
_cell.angle_gamma   90.00
#
_symmetry.space_group_name_H-M   'P 1'
#
loop_
_entity.id
_entity.type
_entity.pdbx_description
1 polymer ?
#
loop_
_entity_poly.entity_id
_entity_poly.type
_entity_poly.pdbx_seq_one_letter_code
_entity_poly.pdbx_strand_id
1 'polypeptide(L)'
;MSDDRDDRIRERAYQIWEREGRMHGDPERHWHQAEAEIDRESALPLTADDALPETGEIASSDVLEVEALAVRTGISGDEAQELLDRLGNDRAAIEQAARSLKAKRRRNPDEGLAK
;
A
#
# COMPACT_ATOMS: atom_id res chain seq x y z
N MET A 1 18.61 26.50 -0.55
CA MET A 1 17.82 26.03 0.60
C MET A 1 18.26 24.60 0.91
N SER A 2 19.46 24.44 1.47
CA SER A 2 20.01 23.12 1.87
C SER A 2 19.72 22.78 3.34
N ASP A 3 19.29 23.81 4.09
CA ASP A 3 19.03 23.78 5.52
C ASP A 3 17.82 22.89 5.86
N ASP A 4 16.76 22.94 5.03
CA ASP A 4 15.56 22.12 5.20
C ASP A 4 15.84 20.61 5.11
N ARG A 5 16.75 20.21 4.20
CA ARG A 5 17.17 18.80 4.07
C ARG A 5 17.96 18.34 5.29
N ASP A 6 18.95 19.12 5.73
CA ASP A 6 19.79 18.77 6.89
C ASP A 6 18.96 18.70 8.19
N ASP A 7 18.00 19.61 8.34
CA ASP A 7 17.13 19.64 9.51
C ASP A 7 16.21 18.42 9.58
N ARG A 8 15.65 18.00 8.44
CA ARG A 8 14.87 16.76 8.33
C ARG A 8 15.70 15.50 8.61
N ILE A 9 16.96 15.47 8.16
CA ILE A 9 17.88 14.36 8.45
C ILE A 9 18.17 14.28 9.94
N ARG A 10 18.40 15.43 10.59
CA ARG A 10 18.63 15.52 12.03
C ARG A 10 17.44 15.03 12.83
N GLU A 11 16.24 15.48 12.49
CA GLU A 11 15.00 15.06 13.16
C GLU A 11 14.79 13.56 12.99
N ARG A 12 15.02 13.03 11.78
CA ARG A 12 14.83 11.61 11.50
C ARG A 12 15.86 10.74 12.20
N ALA A 13 17.13 11.15 12.24
CA ALA A 13 18.18 10.46 12.99
C ALA A 13 17.86 10.41 14.49
N TYR A 14 17.34 11.51 15.04
CA TYR A 14 16.91 11.57 16.44
C TYR A 14 15.72 10.64 16.73
N GLN A 15 14.73 10.59 15.84
CA GLN A 15 13.59 9.66 15.95
C GLN A 15 14.03 8.19 15.92
N ILE A 16 14.94 7.82 15.00
CA ILE A 16 15.48 6.46 14.92
C ILE A 16 16.21 6.12 16.23
N TRP A 17 17.04 7.04 16.73
CA TRP A 17 17.76 6.86 18.00
C TRP A 17 16.83 6.72 19.21
N GLU A 18 15.74 7.48 19.27
CA GLU A 18 14.75 7.37 20.35
C GLU A 18 14.00 6.02 20.27
N ARG A 19 13.67 5.57 19.07
CA ARG A 19 12.98 4.30 18.81
C ARG A 19 13.85 3.07 19.13
N GLU A 20 15.15 3.17 18.90
CA GLU A 20 16.14 2.12 19.25
C GLU A 20 16.52 2.13 20.74
N GLY A 21 15.92 3.00 21.56
CA GLY A 21 16.02 2.94 23.01
C GLY A 21 17.30 3.56 23.57
N ARG A 22 17.93 4.49 22.84
CA ARG A 22 19.05 5.34 23.31
C ARG A 22 20.30 4.62 23.85
N MET A 23 20.43 3.30 23.72
CA MET A 23 21.43 2.53 24.47
C MET A 23 22.44 1.74 23.61
N HIS A 24 22.17 1.47 22.32
CA HIS A 24 22.97 0.47 21.59
C HIS A 24 23.20 0.73 20.09
N GLY A 25 23.56 1.96 19.70
CA GLY A 25 23.96 2.19 18.30
C GLY A 25 24.81 3.42 18.07
N ASP A 26 25.62 3.36 17.01
CA ASP A 26 26.50 4.42 16.55
C ASP A 26 25.70 5.59 15.96
N PRO A 27 25.87 6.84 16.46
CA PRO A 27 25.13 8.00 15.96
C PRO A 27 25.35 8.25 14.46
N GLU A 28 26.54 7.94 13.94
CA GLU A 28 26.87 8.06 12.51
C GLU A 28 26.04 7.12 11.65
N ARG A 29 25.76 5.90 12.13
CA ARG A 29 24.93 4.94 11.40
C ARG A 29 23.48 5.42 11.28
N HIS A 30 22.94 5.99 12.36
CA HIS A 30 21.59 6.57 12.34
C HIS A 30 21.52 7.80 11.46
N TRP A 31 22.58 8.62 11.43
CA TRP A 31 22.66 9.77 10.53
C TRP A 31 22.65 9.35 9.06
N HIS A 32 23.47 8.37 8.67
CA HIS A 32 23.46 7.85 7.30
C HIS A 32 22.13 7.18 6.93
N GLN A 33 21.50 6.49 7.87
CA GLN A 33 20.18 5.89 7.66
C GLN A 33 19.09 6.96 7.45
N ALA A 34 19.10 8.03 8.27
CA ALA A 34 18.21 9.16 8.11
C ALA A 34 18.48 9.93 6.81
N GLU A 35 19.74 10.14 6.44
CA GLU A 35 20.14 10.79 5.20
C GLU A 35 19.62 10.03 3.98
N ALA A 36 19.78 8.71 3.94
CA ALA A 36 19.27 7.89 2.85
C ALA A 36 17.73 7.92 2.76
N GLU A 37 17.05 8.00 3.90
CA GLU A 37 15.58 8.08 3.94
C GLU A 37 15.07 9.44 3.45
N ILE A 38 15.66 10.54 3.90
CA ILE A 38 15.33 11.89 3.43
C ILE A 38 15.75 12.12 1.98
N ASP A 39 16.88 11.57 1.54
CA ASP A 39 17.31 11.66 0.14
C ASP A 39 16.30 10.97 -0.78
N ARG A 40 15.82 9.79 -0.38
CA ARG A 40 14.77 9.06 -1.09
C ARG A 40 13.45 9.81 -1.10
N GLU A 41 13.05 10.41 0.04
CA GLU A 41 11.86 11.26 0.14
C GLU A 41 11.99 12.61 -0.60
N SER A 42 13.20 13.14 -0.77
CA SER A 42 13.44 14.41 -1.45
C SER A 42 13.60 14.22 -2.96
N ALA A 43 14.14 13.08 -3.39
CA ALA A 43 14.21 12.66 -4.79
C ALA A 43 12.85 12.22 -5.34
N LEU A 44 11.91 11.86 -4.48
CA LEU A 44 10.50 11.64 -4.81
C LEU A 44 9.71 12.87 -4.36
N PRO A 45 9.50 13.88 -5.22
CA PRO A 45 8.63 15.00 -4.87
C PRO A 45 7.17 14.54 -4.92
N LEU A 46 6.75 13.74 -3.93
CA LEU A 46 5.37 13.41 -3.58
C LEU A 46 5.41 12.72 -2.21
N THR A 47 5.35 13.56 -1.18
CA THR A 47 4.58 13.36 0.06
C THR A 47 4.24 11.90 0.40
N ALA A 48 5.11 11.23 1.16
CA ALA A 48 4.81 9.92 1.75
C ALA A 48 3.85 9.99 2.96
N ASP A 49 3.22 11.14 3.22
CA ASP A 49 2.28 11.32 4.35
C ASP A 49 0.86 11.73 3.93
N ASP A 50 0.57 11.89 2.62
CA ASP A 50 -0.81 12.06 2.15
C ASP A 50 -1.21 10.82 1.35
N ALA A 51 -2.01 9.97 1.97
CA ALA A 51 -2.59 8.83 1.30
C ALA A 51 -3.44 9.31 0.11
N LEU A 52 -3.12 8.85 -1.10
CA LEU A 52 -4.02 8.18 -2.07
C LEU A 52 -3.31 8.02 -3.45
N PRO A 53 -3.79 7.07 -4.28
CA PRO A 53 -2.99 6.33 -5.25
C PRO A 53 -2.90 7.05 -6.60
N GLU A 54 -2.34 6.32 -7.57
CA GLU A 54 -2.29 6.62 -9.01
C GLU A 54 -1.00 7.28 -9.50
N THR A 55 -0.04 6.44 -9.90
CA THR A 55 0.39 6.41 -11.31
C THR A 55 1.17 5.13 -11.63
N GLY A 56 0.61 4.32 -12.52
CA GLY A 56 1.35 3.89 -13.71
C GLY A 56 2.29 2.69 -13.61
N GLU A 57 2.19 1.88 -12.57
CA GLU A 57 2.71 0.51 -12.58
C GLU A 57 1.64 -0.31 -11.87
N ILE A 58 1.33 -1.53 -12.31
CA ILE A 58 0.37 -2.37 -11.61
C ILE A 58 0.90 -2.50 -10.17
N ALA A 59 0.32 -1.72 -9.26
CA ALA A 59 0.88 -1.53 -7.95
C ALA A 59 0.83 -2.92 -7.32
N SER A 60 1.95 -3.37 -6.79
CA SER A 60 1.99 -4.62 -6.02
C SER A 60 0.87 -4.65 -4.95
N SER A 61 0.40 -3.47 -4.52
CA SER A 61 -0.77 -3.25 -3.68
C SER A 61 -2.12 -3.61 -4.32
N ASP A 62 -2.41 -3.24 -5.58
CA ASP A 62 -3.64 -3.64 -6.28
C ASP A 62 -3.70 -5.15 -6.49
N VAL A 63 -2.58 -5.78 -6.86
CA VAL A 63 -2.51 -7.24 -6.97
C VAL A 63 -2.72 -7.90 -5.60
N LEU A 64 -2.10 -7.38 -4.54
CA LEU A 64 -2.31 -7.87 -3.17
C LEU A 64 -3.75 -7.68 -2.69
N GLU A 65 -4.41 -6.57 -3.04
CA GLU A 65 -5.81 -6.32 -2.69
C GLU A 65 -6.77 -7.21 -3.48
N VAL A 66 -6.50 -7.42 -4.77
CA VAL A 66 -7.20 -8.39 -5.62
C VAL A 66 -7.09 -9.80 -5.03
N GLU A 67 -5.88 -10.23 -4.68
CA GLU A 67 -5.65 -11.56 -4.10
C GLU A 67 -6.30 -11.70 -2.72
N ALA A 68 -6.16 -10.70 -1.84
CA ALA A 68 -6.78 -10.70 -0.53
C ALA A 68 -8.32 -10.73 -0.62
N LEU A 69 -8.91 -10.02 -1.60
CA LEU A 69 -10.34 -10.02 -1.83
C LEU A 69 -10.84 -11.35 -2.40
N ALA A 70 -10.13 -11.92 -3.37
CA ALA A 70 -10.41 -13.23 -3.94
C ALA A 70 -10.37 -14.32 -2.87
N VAL A 71 -9.35 -14.32 -1.99
CA VAL A 71 -9.23 -15.27 -0.87
C VAL A 71 -10.34 -15.07 0.17
N ARG A 72 -10.60 -13.82 0.57
CA ARG A 72 -11.62 -13.46 1.57
C ARG A 72 -13.03 -13.86 1.15
N THR A 73 -13.36 -13.67 -0.12
CA THR A 73 -14.73 -13.78 -0.61
C THR A 73 -14.98 -15.07 -1.40
N GLY A 74 -13.91 -15.68 -1.93
CA GLY A 74 -13.93 -16.88 -2.76
C GLY A 74 -14.34 -16.63 -4.20
N ILE A 75 -14.18 -15.41 -4.71
CA ILE A 75 -14.37 -15.03 -6.12
C ILE A 75 -13.05 -15.13 -6.90
N SER A 76 -13.09 -15.08 -8.22
CA SER A 76 -11.89 -15.09 -9.06
C SER A 76 -11.12 -13.76 -8.96
N GLY A 77 -9.82 -13.77 -9.29
CA GLY A 77 -8.99 -12.56 -9.30
C GLY A 77 -9.55 -11.47 -10.23
N ASP A 78 -10.03 -11.87 -11.41
CA ASP A 78 -10.64 -10.95 -12.37
C ASP A 78 -11.92 -10.30 -11.83
N GLU A 79 -12.77 -11.07 -11.14
CA GLU A 79 -13.98 -10.54 -10.47
C GLU A 79 -13.62 -9.58 -9.33
N ALA A 80 -12.55 -9.89 -8.58
CA ALA A 80 -12.05 -9.02 -7.53
C ALA A 80 -11.51 -7.70 -8.10
N GLN A 81 -10.82 -7.75 -9.24
CA GLN A 81 -10.29 -6.58 -9.92
C GLN A 81 -11.40 -5.70 -10.50
N GLU A 82 -12.44 -6.27 -11.12
CA GLU A 82 -13.60 -5.50 -11.59
C GLU A 82 -14.35 -4.79 -10.45
N LEU A 83 -14.41 -5.41 -9.26
CA LEU A 83 -15.01 -4.77 -8.09
C LEU A 83 -14.16 -3.62 -7.57
N LEU A 84 -12.84 -3.74 -7.60
CA LEU A 84 -11.93 -2.66 -7.20
C LEU A 84 -11.95 -1.51 -8.22
N ASP A 85 -11.99 -1.80 -9.52
CA ASP A 85 -12.16 -0.79 -10.58
C ASP A 85 -13.49 -0.03 -10.44
N ARG A 86 -14.58 -0.77 -10.20
CA ARG A 86 -15.93 -0.18 -10.15
C ARG A 86 -16.25 0.52 -8.82
N LEU A 87 -15.77 0.01 -7.69
CA LEU A 87 -16.13 0.50 -6.35
C LEU A 87 -14.98 1.19 -5.61
N GLY A 88 -13.77 1.18 -6.16
CA GLY A 88 -12.60 1.83 -5.56
C GLY A 88 -12.31 1.31 -4.15
N ASN A 89 -12.22 2.23 -3.19
CA ASN A 89 -11.85 1.91 -1.81
C ASN A 89 -13.05 1.54 -0.90
N ASP A 90 -14.28 1.45 -1.44
CA ASP A 90 -15.49 1.13 -0.68
C ASP A 90 -15.59 -0.36 -0.35
N ARG A 91 -14.76 -0.81 0.60
CA ARG A 91 -14.66 -2.21 1.06
C ARG A 91 -16.00 -2.86 1.40
N ALA A 92 -16.92 -2.12 2.03
CA ALA A 92 -18.23 -2.64 2.40
C ALA A 92 -19.13 -2.92 1.19
N ALA A 93 -19.01 -2.13 0.13
CA ALA A 93 -19.77 -2.32 -1.10
C ALA A 93 -19.17 -3.47 -1.92
N ILE A 94 -17.84 -3.56 -1.95
CA ILE A 94 -17.09 -4.66 -2.57
C ILE A 94 -17.48 -6.01 -1.95
N GLU A 95 -17.49 -6.13 -0.61
CA GLU A 95 -17.86 -7.39 0.06
C GLU A 95 -19.32 -7.80 -0.21
N GLN A 96 -20.24 -6.85 -0.33
CA GLN A 96 -21.63 -7.12 -0.69
C GLN A 96 -21.79 -7.61 -2.13
N ALA A 97 -21.06 -6.99 -3.06
CA ALA A 97 -21.06 -7.38 -4.46
C ALA A 97 -20.44 -8.78 -4.64
N ALA A 98 -19.31 -9.06 -3.98
CA ALA A 98 -18.66 -10.37 -4.00
C ALA A 98 -19.57 -11.48 -3.44
N ARG A 99 -20.29 -11.21 -2.35
CA ARG A 99 -21.27 -12.16 -1.77
C ARG A 99 -22.43 -12.43 -2.73
N SER A 100 -22.87 -11.41 -3.45
CA SER A 100 -23.92 -11.52 -4.46
C SER A 100 -23.46 -12.34 -5.66
N LEU A 101 -22.23 -12.13 -6.15
CA LEU A 101 -21.60 -12.91 -7.21
C LEU A 101 -21.46 -14.38 -6.83
N LYS A 102 -21.00 -14.67 -5.60
CA LYS A 102 -20.93 -16.05 -5.09
C LYS A 102 -22.30 -16.73 -5.04
N ALA A 103 -23.33 -16.01 -4.61
CA ALA A 103 -24.70 -16.52 -4.59
C ALA A 103 -25.25 -16.76 -6.01
N LYS A 104 -24.90 -15.89 -6.96
CA LYS A 104 -25.22 -16.03 -8.39
C LYS A 104 -24.52 -17.24 -9.00
N ARG A 105 -23.23 -17.46 -8.75
CA ARG A 105 -22.45 -18.62 -9.23
C ARG A 105 -22.93 -19.95 -8.64
N ARG A 106 -23.39 -19.95 -7.39
CA ARG A 106 -24.07 -21.11 -6.78
C ARG A 106 -25.41 -21.43 -7.45
N ARG A 107 -26.03 -20.45 -8.12
CA ARG A 107 -27.28 -20.61 -8.89
C ARG A 107 -27.01 -20.94 -10.37
N ASN A 108 -25.93 -20.40 -10.94
CA ASN A 108 -25.48 -20.61 -12.32
C ASN A 108 -24.02 -21.10 -12.34
N PRO A 109 -23.78 -22.41 -12.20
CA PRO A 109 -22.42 -22.97 -12.16
C PRO A 109 -21.71 -23.03 -13.53
N ASP A 110 -22.43 -22.78 -14.65
CA ASP A 110 -21.91 -22.91 -16.02
C ASP A 110 -21.21 -21.64 -16.55
N GLU A 111 -21.35 -20.51 -15.88
CA GLU A 111 -20.91 -19.18 -16.36
C GLU A 111 -19.45 -18.84 -15.98
N GLY A 112 -18.73 -19.75 -15.32
CA GLY A 112 -17.47 -19.46 -14.62
C GLY A 112 -16.18 -19.81 -15.37
N LEU A 113 -16.21 -20.03 -16.69
CA LEU A 113 -15.02 -20.42 -17.45
C LEU A 113 -14.86 -19.58 -18.73
N ALA A 114 -14.50 -18.31 -18.59
CA ALA A 114 -13.91 -17.55 -19.68
C ALA A 114 -12.66 -16.83 -19.14
N LYS A 115 -11.55 -17.07 -19.83
CA LYS A 115 -10.20 -16.57 -19.55
C LYS A 115 -10.04 -15.10 -19.90
#